data_AF-A0ABD5X3R1-F1
#
_entry.id   AF-A0ABD5X3R1-F1
#
_cell.length_a   1.000
_cell.length_b   1.000
_cell.length_c   1.000
_cell.angle_alpha   90.00
_cell.angle_beta   90.00
_cell.angle_gamma   90.00
#
_symmetry.space_group_name_H-M   'P 1'
#
loop_
_entity.id
_entity.type
_entity.pdbx_description
1 polymer ?
#
loop_
_entity_poly.entity_id
_entity_poly.type
_entity_poly.pdbx_seq_one_letter_code
_entity_poly.pdbx_strand_id
1 'polypeptide(L)'
;MYVTTYFEEGDHHHNRKPHLVFVLANAESHGLSRIEPEPYTCDCGAELTPEILDTGDEGKVSWPNCKSWRNGGQKRCPECGEYPSIDREQHIRARGYRPTPKSEIKQITATQREDAMEKTDGQCLVCNEEASYVVRMVPPRYGGSRESENLAPLCDHHYEDYGHMFADILVPPEWNKIHGAEWRPLATELRDQFDEMGVDRVVETLDQVLAADKEQEWGDPFLYQNHH
;
A
#
# COMPACT_ATOMS: atom_id res chain seq x y z
N MET A 1 -2.77 -5.88 -11.19
CA MET A 1 -2.41 -5.08 -12.38
C MET A 1 -1.90 -3.72 -11.93
N TYR A 2 -0.74 -3.28 -12.43
CA TYR A 2 -0.27 -1.89 -12.25
C TYR A 2 -1.09 -0.96 -13.12
N VAL A 3 -1.40 0.24 -12.62
CA VAL A 3 -2.26 1.19 -13.33
C VAL A 3 -1.50 2.48 -13.59
N THR A 4 -0.95 3.10 -12.55
CA THR A 4 -0.27 4.40 -12.65
C THR A 4 0.59 4.66 -11.42
N THR A 5 1.28 5.80 -11.41
CA THR A 5 1.92 6.35 -10.22
C THR A 5 1.38 7.72 -9.88
N TYR A 6 1.30 8.03 -8.58
CA TYR A 6 1.00 9.36 -8.06
C TYR A 6 2.17 9.87 -7.24
N PHE A 7 2.31 11.19 -7.20
CA PHE A 7 3.25 11.87 -6.32
C PHE A 7 2.49 12.44 -5.14
N GLU A 8 2.88 12.03 -3.94
CA GLU A 8 2.33 12.59 -2.71
C GLU A 8 3.38 13.53 -2.10
N GLU A 9 3.06 14.82 -2.05
CA GLU A 9 3.80 15.80 -1.25
C GLU A 9 3.43 15.59 0.21
N GLY A 10 4.34 15.08 1.04
CA GLY A 10 4.01 14.75 2.43
C GLY A 10 5.16 14.90 3.40
N ASP A 11 4.94 15.70 4.46
CA ASP A 11 5.74 15.68 5.70
C ASP A 11 5.50 14.39 6.53
N HIS A 12 4.72 13.43 6.02
CA HIS A 12 4.17 12.29 6.74
C HIS A 12 5.03 11.02 6.72
N HIS A 13 6.05 10.91 5.85
CA HIS A 13 6.84 9.68 5.72
C HIS A 13 8.33 9.93 5.40
N HIS A 14 9.23 9.71 6.37
CA HIS A 14 10.69 9.62 6.18
C HIS A 14 11.44 10.86 5.64
N ASN A 15 12.78 10.75 5.66
CA ASN A 15 13.77 11.79 5.34
C ASN A 15 13.71 12.35 3.90
N ARG A 16 12.76 11.91 3.07
CA ARG A 16 12.49 12.41 1.72
C ARG A 16 11.03 12.86 1.68
N LYS A 17 10.83 14.15 1.45
CA LYS A 17 9.52 14.81 1.53
C LYS A 17 8.49 14.37 0.47
N PRO A 18 8.87 13.87 -0.72
CA PRO A 18 7.90 13.34 -1.67
C PRO A 18 7.91 11.81 -1.75
N HIS A 19 6.74 11.22 -2.00
CA HIS A 19 6.58 9.79 -2.26
C HIS A 19 6.11 9.52 -3.68
N LEU A 20 6.65 8.47 -4.27
CA LEU A 20 6.13 7.82 -5.46
C LEU A 20 5.23 6.67 -5.01
N VAL A 21 3.94 6.77 -5.32
CA VAL A 21 2.92 5.78 -4.94
C VAL A 21 2.56 4.95 -6.15
N PHE A 22 2.85 3.64 -6.11
CA PHE A 22 2.42 2.68 -7.11
C PHE A 22 0.94 2.34 -6.93
N VAL A 23 0.13 2.69 -7.91
CA VAL A 23 -1.28 2.36 -7.91
C VAL A 23 -1.51 1.03 -8.59
N LEU A 24 -2.20 0.13 -7.88
CA LEU A 24 -2.53 -1.21 -8.33
C LEU A 24 -4.05 -1.41 -8.34
N ALA A 25 -4.61 -1.83 -9.48
CA ALA A 25 -6.02 -2.23 -9.61
C ALA A 25 -6.31 -3.58 -8.94
N ASN A 26 -5.27 -4.41 -8.81
CA ASN A 26 -5.32 -5.66 -8.08
C ASN A 26 -3.92 -5.96 -7.56
N ALA A 27 -3.70 -5.77 -6.26
CA ALA A 27 -2.42 -6.04 -5.62
C ALA A 27 -2.14 -7.55 -5.42
N GLU A 28 -3.15 -8.44 -5.51
CA GLU A 28 -2.93 -9.90 -5.40
C GLU A 28 -2.17 -10.46 -6.60
N SER A 29 -2.37 -9.89 -7.80
CA SER A 29 -1.54 -10.26 -8.97
C SER A 29 -0.07 -9.91 -8.79
N HIS A 30 0.26 -9.16 -7.73
CA HIS A 30 1.60 -8.74 -7.36
C HIS A 30 2.12 -9.49 -6.11
N GLY A 31 1.43 -10.56 -5.69
CA GLY A 31 1.81 -11.43 -4.58
C GLY A 31 1.17 -11.08 -3.23
N LEU A 32 0.45 -9.97 -3.12
CA LEU A 32 -0.31 -9.65 -1.92
C LEU A 32 -1.31 -10.79 -1.63
N SER A 33 -1.48 -11.13 -0.35
CA SER A 33 -2.56 -12.02 0.08
C SER A 33 -3.42 -11.29 1.08
N ARG A 34 -4.71 -11.14 0.79
CA ARG A 34 -5.66 -10.49 1.71
C ARG A 34 -6.16 -11.49 2.76
N ILE A 35 -6.44 -11.02 3.95
CA ILE A 35 -7.00 -11.77 5.09
C ILE A 35 -8.01 -10.90 5.81
N GLU A 36 -8.87 -11.53 6.62
CA GLU A 36 -9.70 -10.78 7.56
C GLU A 36 -8.82 -9.93 8.49
N PRO A 37 -9.11 -8.62 8.64
CA PRO A 37 -8.37 -7.76 9.53
C PRO A 37 -8.48 -8.24 10.96
N GLU A 38 -7.33 -8.35 11.61
CA GLU A 38 -7.25 -8.68 13.03
C GLU A 38 -6.75 -7.45 13.79
N PRO A 39 -7.61 -6.75 14.57
CA PRO A 39 -7.18 -5.68 15.45
C PRO A 39 -6.22 -6.20 16.51
N TYR A 40 -5.31 -5.34 16.96
CA TYR A 40 -4.42 -5.67 18.06
C TYR A 40 -4.99 -5.17 19.39
N THR A 41 -4.93 -5.98 20.45
CA THR A 41 -5.32 -5.53 21.79
C THR A 41 -4.12 -4.98 22.54
N CYS A 42 -4.16 -3.70 22.91
CA CYS A 42 -3.17 -3.06 23.77
C CYS A 42 -3.18 -3.64 25.19
N ASP A 43 -2.05 -3.54 25.89
CA ASP A 43 -1.94 -3.91 27.30
C ASP A 43 -2.94 -3.16 28.20
N CYS A 44 -3.37 -1.95 27.80
CA CYS A 44 -4.42 -1.19 28.49
C CYS A 44 -5.85 -1.69 28.21
N GLY A 45 -6.03 -2.69 27.36
CA GLY A 45 -7.31 -3.26 26.95
C GLY A 45 -7.94 -2.59 25.73
N ALA A 46 -7.36 -1.52 25.20
CA ALA A 46 -7.86 -0.87 23.99
C ALA A 46 -7.66 -1.75 22.74
N GLU A 47 -8.69 -1.83 21.90
CA GLU A 47 -8.60 -2.44 20.58
C GLU A 47 -8.01 -1.43 19.58
N LEU A 48 -6.96 -1.82 18.88
CA LEU A 48 -6.15 -0.94 18.04
C LEU A 48 -6.27 -1.37 16.57
N THR A 49 -7.18 -0.72 15.83
CA THR A 49 -7.25 -0.80 14.36
C THR A 49 -6.16 0.07 13.72
N PRO A 50 -5.89 -0.06 12.41
CA PRO A 50 -4.95 0.81 11.71
C PRO A 50 -5.26 2.30 11.86
N GLU A 51 -6.54 2.67 11.83
CA GLU A 51 -7.05 4.04 11.93
C GLU A 51 -6.82 4.60 13.34
N ILE A 52 -7.18 3.84 14.38
CA ILE A 52 -6.94 4.22 15.78
C ILE A 52 -5.44 4.44 16.02
N LEU A 53 -4.63 3.56 15.45
CA LEU A 53 -3.18 3.68 15.55
C LEU A 53 -2.61 4.85 14.71
N ASP A 54 -3.23 5.19 13.56
CA ASP A 54 -2.87 6.37 12.76
C ASP A 54 -3.14 7.67 13.56
N THR A 55 -4.32 7.78 14.20
CA THR A 55 -4.67 8.92 15.08
C THR A 55 -3.67 9.09 16.23
N GLY A 56 -3.24 8.00 16.85
CA GLY A 56 -2.23 8.03 17.91
C GLY A 56 -0.86 8.52 17.44
N ASP A 57 -0.54 8.37 16.15
CA ASP A 57 0.71 8.84 15.53
C ASP A 57 0.65 10.33 15.16
N GLU A 58 -0.48 10.82 14.67
CA GLU A 58 -0.72 12.25 14.40
C GLU A 58 -0.60 13.10 15.67
N GLY A 59 -0.92 12.53 16.84
CA GLY A 59 -0.72 13.16 18.14
C GLY A 59 0.73 13.21 18.63
N LYS A 60 1.72 12.69 17.88
CA LYS A 60 3.13 12.74 18.30
C LYS A 60 3.72 14.13 18.13
N VAL A 61 4.09 14.75 19.26
CA VAL A 61 5.06 15.86 19.27
C VAL A 61 6.44 15.26 18.97
N SER A 62 6.83 15.27 17.71
CA SER A 62 7.94 14.51 17.11
C SER A 62 9.31 14.72 17.77
N TRP A 63 10.06 13.63 17.97
CA TRP A 63 11.53 13.65 18.00
C TRP A 63 12.07 13.25 16.61
N PRO A 64 13.10 13.93 16.09
CA PRO A 64 13.54 13.79 14.69
C PRO A 64 14.21 12.46 14.29
N ASN A 65 14.35 11.49 15.22
CA ASN A 65 15.13 10.26 15.00
C ASN A 65 14.30 8.96 14.98
N CYS A 66 12.98 9.03 15.10
CA CYS A 66 12.13 7.84 15.00
C CYS A 66 11.84 7.50 13.53
N LYS A 67 12.00 6.24 13.14
CA LYS A 67 11.53 5.76 11.82
C LYS A 67 10.01 5.94 11.75
N SER A 68 9.46 6.39 10.62
CA SER A 68 8.01 6.34 10.41
C SER A 68 7.53 4.88 10.50
N TRP A 69 6.31 4.71 10.99
CA TRP A 69 5.73 3.40 11.23
C TRP A 69 5.57 2.57 9.95
N ARG A 70 5.39 3.20 8.76
CA ARG A 70 5.35 2.49 7.47
C ARG A 70 6.67 1.80 7.12
N ASN A 71 7.78 2.13 7.79
CA ASN A 71 9.06 1.40 7.70
C ASN A 71 9.50 0.79 9.04
N GLY A 72 8.54 0.45 9.91
CA GLY A 72 8.79 -0.29 11.15
C GLY A 72 9.08 0.56 12.38
N GLY A 73 8.62 1.82 12.40
CA GLY A 73 8.45 2.59 13.64
C GLY A 73 7.27 2.10 14.49
N GLN A 74 7.32 2.33 15.79
CA GLN A 74 6.27 1.93 16.73
C GLN A 74 5.13 2.97 16.76
N LYS A 75 3.88 2.51 16.69
CA LYS A 75 2.69 3.34 16.88
C LYS A 75 2.33 3.43 18.36
N ARG A 76 1.72 4.54 18.79
CA ARG A 76 1.30 4.77 20.18
C ARG A 76 -0.18 4.41 20.31
N CYS A 77 -0.56 3.77 21.40
CA CYS A 77 -1.97 3.66 21.76
C CYS A 77 -2.50 5.07 22.11
N PRO A 78 -3.55 5.58 21.44
CA PRO A 78 -4.08 6.92 21.75
C PRO A 78 -4.70 6.98 23.15
N GLU A 79 -5.22 5.87 23.68
CA GLU A 79 -5.87 5.80 24.98
C GLU A 79 -4.89 5.90 26.15
N CYS A 80 -3.91 5.00 26.23
CA CYS A 80 -2.97 4.96 27.35
C CYS A 80 -1.64 5.66 27.06
N GLY A 81 -1.37 5.95 25.79
CA GLY A 81 -0.14 6.58 25.40
C GLY A 81 1.10 5.67 25.42
N GLU A 82 0.93 4.37 25.60
CA GLU A 82 2.03 3.40 25.54
C GLU A 82 2.39 3.06 24.10
N TYR A 83 3.60 2.55 23.92
CA TYR A 83 4.04 1.91 22.68
C TYR A 83 3.77 0.41 22.82
N PRO A 84 2.60 -0.08 22.39
CA PRO A 84 2.35 -1.51 22.44
C PRO A 84 3.44 -2.27 21.68
N SER A 85 3.91 -3.37 22.26
CA SER A 85 4.85 -4.27 21.62
C SER A 85 4.14 -5.10 20.55
N ILE A 86 3.78 -4.43 19.46
CA ILE A 86 3.11 -5.04 18.31
C ILE A 86 4.21 -5.58 17.41
N ASP A 87 4.19 -6.88 17.16
CA ASP A 87 5.07 -7.46 16.15
C ASP A 87 4.72 -6.85 14.80
N ARG A 88 5.74 -6.60 13.97
CA ARG A 88 5.56 -5.99 12.63
C ARG A 88 4.45 -6.68 11.81
N GLU A 89 4.27 -7.97 12.02
CA GLU A 89 3.24 -8.81 11.40
C GLU A 89 1.82 -8.44 11.84
N GLN A 90 1.60 -8.16 13.13
CA GLN A 90 0.28 -7.82 13.69
C GLN A 90 -0.27 -6.50 13.12
N HIS A 91 0.58 -5.54 12.77
CA HIS A 91 0.15 -4.31 12.10
C HIS A 91 -0.31 -4.51 10.66
N ILE A 92 0.33 -5.41 9.92
CA ILE A 92 0.00 -5.69 8.52
C ILE A 92 -1.32 -6.47 8.46
N ARG A 93 -1.56 -7.35 9.44
CA ARG A 93 -2.83 -8.07 9.59
C ARG A 93 -4.00 -7.14 9.85
N ALA A 94 -3.83 -6.13 10.70
CA ALA A 94 -4.87 -5.13 10.96
C ALA A 94 -5.28 -4.36 9.68
N ARG A 95 -4.41 -4.31 8.67
CA ARG A 95 -4.68 -3.76 7.33
C ARG A 95 -5.29 -4.78 6.35
N GLY A 96 -5.70 -5.95 6.84
CA GLY A 96 -6.29 -7.01 6.02
C GLY A 96 -5.30 -7.71 5.10
N TYR A 97 -3.99 -7.69 5.41
CA TYR A 97 -2.96 -8.33 4.59
C TYR A 97 -2.21 -9.41 5.37
N ARG A 98 -1.90 -10.52 4.71
CA ARG A 98 -1.03 -11.55 5.26
C ARG A 98 0.41 -11.04 5.24
N PRO A 99 1.05 -10.82 6.41
CA PRO A 99 2.46 -10.45 6.43
C PRO A 99 3.35 -11.60 5.96
N THR A 100 4.48 -11.27 5.35
CA THR A 100 5.55 -12.23 5.12
C THR A 100 6.55 -12.17 6.27
N PRO A 101 6.84 -13.30 6.93
CA PRO A 101 7.85 -13.35 7.98
C PRO A 101 9.19 -12.84 7.49
N LYS A 102 9.90 -12.07 8.32
CA LYS A 102 11.19 -11.46 7.92
C LYS A 102 12.21 -12.50 7.44
N SER A 103 12.20 -13.69 8.02
CA SER A 103 13.05 -14.82 7.62
C SER A 103 12.74 -15.38 6.23
N GLU A 104 11.53 -15.15 5.73
CA GLU A 104 11.05 -15.64 4.42
C GLU A 104 11.20 -14.59 3.32
N ILE A 105 11.53 -13.34 3.67
CA ILE A 105 11.76 -12.27 2.69
C ILE A 105 13.04 -12.58 1.89
N LYS A 106 12.85 -12.98 0.64
CA LYS A 106 13.92 -13.18 -0.34
C LYS A 106 14.25 -11.88 -1.05
N GLN A 107 15.51 -11.68 -1.42
CA GLN A 107 15.95 -10.56 -2.24
C GLN A 107 15.61 -10.79 -3.73
N ILE A 108 15.57 -9.72 -4.52
CA ILE A 108 15.46 -9.80 -5.99
C ILE A 108 16.81 -10.33 -6.53
N THR A 109 16.77 -11.36 -7.38
CA THR A 109 17.99 -11.92 -8.00
C THR A 109 18.43 -11.10 -9.21
N ALA A 110 19.66 -11.30 -9.69
CA ALA A 110 20.16 -10.64 -10.91
C ALA A 110 19.26 -10.93 -12.12
N THR A 111 18.95 -12.21 -12.37
CA THR A 111 18.05 -12.64 -13.45
C THR A 111 16.69 -11.95 -13.39
N GLN A 112 16.08 -11.84 -12.21
CA GLN A 112 14.78 -11.16 -12.08
C GLN A 112 14.85 -9.66 -12.34
N ARG A 113 16.01 -9.02 -12.09
CA ARG A 113 16.22 -7.62 -12.48
C ARG A 113 16.36 -7.50 -13.99
N GLU A 114 17.13 -8.39 -14.62
CA GLU A 114 17.31 -8.43 -16.07
C GLU A 114 15.97 -8.64 -16.77
N ASP A 115 15.18 -9.63 -16.34
CA ASP A 115 13.84 -9.91 -16.89
C ASP A 115 12.90 -8.69 -16.77
N ALA A 116 12.94 -7.97 -15.64
CA ALA A 116 12.12 -6.78 -15.43
C ALA A 116 12.56 -5.60 -16.31
N MET A 117 13.87 -5.41 -16.49
CA MET A 117 14.41 -4.42 -17.41
C MET A 117 14.03 -4.76 -18.85
N GLU A 118 14.17 -6.02 -19.29
CA GLU A 118 13.82 -6.44 -20.65
C GLU A 118 12.34 -6.20 -20.96
N LYS A 119 11.43 -6.52 -20.03
CA LYS A 119 9.98 -6.32 -20.19
C LYS A 119 9.57 -4.85 -20.37
N THR A 120 10.44 -3.93 -19.97
CA THR A 120 10.21 -2.48 -20.04
C THR A 120 11.17 -1.79 -21.02
N ASP A 121 11.86 -2.57 -21.87
CA ASP A 121 12.91 -2.06 -22.78
C ASP A 121 13.98 -1.20 -22.06
N GLY A 122 14.26 -1.53 -20.79
CA GLY A 122 15.20 -0.80 -19.93
C GLY A 122 14.71 0.57 -19.48
N GLN A 123 13.41 0.85 -19.59
CA GLN A 123 12.83 2.15 -19.30
C GLN A 123 12.21 2.23 -17.91
N CYS A 124 12.29 3.42 -17.32
CA CYS A 124 11.67 3.77 -16.07
C CYS A 124 10.15 3.72 -16.23
N LEU A 125 9.48 2.95 -15.38
CA LEU A 125 8.03 2.77 -15.39
C LEU A 125 7.23 4.08 -15.24
N VAL A 126 7.86 5.14 -14.72
CA VAL A 126 7.22 6.42 -14.41
C VAL A 126 7.34 7.43 -15.55
N CYS A 127 8.54 7.57 -16.13
CA CYS A 127 8.84 8.64 -17.09
C CYS A 127 9.44 8.15 -18.41
N ASN A 128 9.62 6.85 -18.60
CA ASN A 128 10.20 6.19 -19.78
C ASN A 128 11.66 6.56 -20.11
N GLU A 129 12.36 7.29 -19.22
CA GLU A 129 13.81 7.48 -19.28
C GLU A 129 14.55 6.19 -18.93
N GLU A 130 15.86 6.12 -19.16
CA GLU A 130 16.66 4.92 -18.84
C GLU A 130 16.54 4.54 -17.34
N ALA A 131 16.21 3.28 -17.07
CA ALA A 131 16.12 2.73 -15.71
C ALA A 131 17.47 2.21 -15.23
N SER A 132 17.74 2.41 -13.94
CA SER A 132 18.99 1.99 -13.29
C SER A 132 18.74 1.08 -12.08
N TYR A 133 17.52 1.09 -11.55
CA TYR A 133 17.11 0.33 -10.38
C TYR A 133 15.86 -0.48 -10.66
N VAL A 134 15.66 -1.56 -9.88
CA VAL A 134 14.42 -2.34 -9.89
C VAL A 134 13.93 -2.49 -8.46
N VAL A 135 12.72 -1.99 -8.20
CA VAL A 135 12.05 -2.08 -6.90
C VAL A 135 10.82 -2.99 -6.99
N ARG A 136 10.23 -3.32 -5.84
CA ARG A 136 8.93 -3.99 -5.80
C ARG A 136 7.82 -2.96 -5.61
N MET A 137 6.77 -3.03 -6.41
CA MET A 137 5.58 -2.19 -6.25
C MET A 137 4.88 -2.50 -4.93
N VAL A 138 4.43 -3.74 -4.73
CA VAL A 138 4.03 -4.26 -3.42
C VAL A 138 5.29 -4.64 -2.65
N PRO A 139 5.56 -4.04 -1.48
CA PRO A 139 6.75 -4.38 -0.70
C PRO A 139 6.72 -5.81 -0.18
N PRO A 140 7.89 -6.47 -0.01
CA PRO A 140 7.97 -7.87 0.42
C PRO A 140 7.30 -8.15 1.76
N ARG A 141 7.25 -7.15 2.66
CA ARG A 141 6.63 -7.28 3.99
C ARG A 141 5.14 -7.59 3.92
N TYR A 142 4.47 -7.19 2.84
CA TYR A 142 3.05 -7.46 2.60
C TYR A 142 2.82 -8.71 1.71
N GLY A 143 3.84 -9.51 1.41
CA GLY A 143 3.69 -10.62 0.44
C GLY A 143 4.08 -10.29 -0.99
N GLY A 144 4.50 -9.05 -1.26
CA GLY A 144 4.91 -8.64 -2.61
C GLY A 144 5.91 -9.60 -3.25
N SER A 145 5.49 -10.19 -4.38
CA SER A 145 6.25 -11.20 -5.10
C SER A 145 7.54 -10.61 -5.67
N ARG A 146 8.44 -11.49 -6.09
CA ARG A 146 9.67 -11.13 -6.82
C ARG A 146 9.54 -11.41 -8.32
N GLU A 147 8.32 -11.67 -8.78
CA GLU A 147 8.01 -11.95 -10.18
C GLU A 147 7.88 -10.64 -10.95
N SER A 148 8.09 -10.69 -12.26
CA SER A 148 8.21 -9.51 -13.12
C SER A 148 7.01 -8.56 -13.01
N GLU A 149 5.82 -9.10 -12.71
CA GLU A 149 4.58 -8.35 -12.54
C GLU A 149 4.68 -7.34 -11.41
N ASN A 150 5.38 -7.66 -10.31
CA ASN A 150 5.53 -6.80 -9.15
C ASN A 150 6.82 -5.96 -9.19
N LEU A 151 7.64 -6.09 -10.22
CA LEU A 151 8.90 -5.37 -10.33
C LEU A 151 8.71 -4.09 -11.14
N ALA A 152 9.21 -2.98 -10.60
CA ALA A 152 9.18 -1.67 -11.25
C ALA A 152 10.60 -1.17 -11.48
N PRO A 153 11.04 -1.13 -12.75
CA PRO A 153 12.25 -0.42 -13.16
C PRO A 153 12.11 1.10 -12.96
N LEU A 154 13.12 1.73 -12.34
CA LEU A 154 13.14 3.16 -12.03
C LEU A 154 14.48 3.78 -12.42
N CYS A 155 14.45 5.03 -12.90
CA CYS A 155 15.64 5.86 -13.07
C CYS A 155 16.15 6.38 -11.72
N ASP A 156 17.37 6.93 -11.70
CA ASP A 156 18.01 7.51 -10.52
C ASP A 156 17.10 8.51 -9.81
N HIS A 157 16.44 9.41 -10.54
CA HIS A 157 15.54 10.42 -9.97
C HIS A 157 14.39 9.78 -9.18
N HIS A 158 13.64 8.85 -9.78
CA HIS A 158 12.49 8.22 -9.13
C HIS A 158 12.88 7.25 -8.01
N TYR A 159 14.10 6.72 -8.02
CA TYR A 159 14.62 5.85 -6.96
C TYR A 159 15.24 6.65 -5.79
N GLU A 160 16.03 7.67 -6.08
CA GLU A 160 16.81 8.43 -5.08
C GLU A 160 16.10 9.67 -4.52
N ASP A 161 15.11 10.24 -5.19
CA ASP A 161 14.47 11.46 -4.69
C ASP A 161 13.17 11.19 -3.93
N TYR A 162 12.58 10.00 -4.12
CA TYR A 162 11.27 9.64 -3.57
C TYR A 162 11.35 8.45 -2.61
N GLY A 163 10.45 8.45 -1.61
CA GLY A 163 10.07 7.22 -0.93
C GLY A 163 9.08 6.41 -1.77
N HIS A 164 9.05 5.08 -1.62
CA HIS A 164 8.16 4.21 -2.40
C HIS A 164 7.01 3.65 -1.55
N MET A 165 5.79 3.79 -2.06
CA MET A 165 4.58 3.26 -1.46
C MET A 165 3.72 2.56 -2.51
N PHE A 166 2.69 1.85 -2.06
CA PHE A 166 1.67 1.31 -2.97
C PHE A 166 0.28 1.60 -2.43
N ALA A 167 -0.66 1.65 -3.34
CA ALA A 167 -2.08 1.79 -3.08
C ALA A 167 -2.85 0.73 -3.88
N ASP A 168 -3.79 0.08 -3.20
CA ASP A 168 -4.68 -0.91 -3.81
C ASP A 168 -6.05 -0.27 -4.02
N ILE A 169 -6.51 -0.18 -5.27
CA ILE A 169 -7.81 0.44 -5.62
C ILE A 169 -8.97 -0.26 -4.92
N LEU A 170 -8.81 -1.55 -4.62
CA LEU A 170 -9.82 -2.32 -3.91
C LEU A 170 -9.82 -2.05 -2.39
N VAL A 171 -8.97 -1.14 -1.89
CA VAL A 171 -8.94 -0.67 -0.49
C VAL A 171 -8.99 0.87 -0.47
N PRO A 172 -10.16 1.47 -0.75
CA PRO A 172 -10.31 2.92 -0.92
C PRO A 172 -9.87 3.78 0.27
N PRO A 173 -9.96 3.32 1.53
CA PRO A 173 -9.45 4.08 2.66
C PRO A 173 -7.94 4.33 2.61
N GLU A 174 -7.16 3.49 1.91
CA GLU A 174 -5.75 3.79 1.66
C GLU A 174 -5.54 4.86 0.57
N TRP A 175 -6.53 5.08 -0.30
CA TRP A 175 -6.50 6.08 -1.37
C TRP A 175 -6.84 7.49 -0.94
N ASN A 176 -7.81 7.64 -0.04
CA ASN A 176 -8.13 8.94 0.55
C ASN A 176 -6.95 9.55 1.31
N LYS A 177 -5.96 8.72 1.66
CA LYS A 177 -4.71 9.16 2.31
C LYS A 177 -3.67 9.67 1.31
N ILE A 178 -3.85 9.46 0.00
CA ILE A 178 -2.93 9.93 -1.04
C ILE A 178 -3.40 11.30 -1.51
N HIS A 179 -2.66 12.34 -1.12
CA HIS A 179 -2.96 13.71 -1.53
C HIS A 179 -2.89 13.86 -3.06
N GLY A 180 -3.91 14.48 -3.65
CA GLY A 180 -3.98 14.76 -5.09
C GLY A 180 -4.44 13.59 -5.97
N ALA A 181 -4.78 12.44 -5.39
CA ALA A 181 -5.26 11.30 -6.15
C ALA A 181 -6.74 11.46 -6.55
N GLU A 182 -7.01 11.64 -7.85
CA GLU A 182 -8.37 11.59 -8.40
C GLU A 182 -8.83 10.14 -8.59
N TRP A 183 -9.03 9.43 -7.48
CA TRP A 183 -9.31 7.99 -7.49
C TRP A 183 -10.67 7.63 -8.09
N ARG A 184 -11.67 8.51 -7.99
CA ARG A 184 -13.03 8.26 -8.48
C ARG A 184 -13.08 8.04 -10.00
N PRO A 185 -12.60 8.99 -10.83
CA PRO A 185 -12.50 8.76 -12.27
C PRO A 185 -11.80 7.46 -12.63
N LEU A 186 -10.68 7.16 -11.95
CA LEU A 186 -9.91 5.95 -12.21
C LEU A 186 -10.66 4.66 -11.82
N ALA A 187 -11.34 4.66 -10.67
CA ALA A 187 -12.14 3.53 -10.22
C ALA A 187 -13.34 3.28 -11.16
N THR A 188 -13.97 4.34 -11.68
CA THR A 188 -15.02 4.23 -12.70
C THR A 188 -14.47 3.65 -14.00
N GLU A 189 -13.35 4.15 -14.49
CA GLU A 189 -12.71 3.64 -15.72
C GLU A 189 -12.35 2.16 -15.58
N LEU A 190 -11.74 1.77 -14.46
CA LEU A 190 -11.41 0.37 -14.21
C LEU A 190 -12.65 -0.50 -14.07
N ARG A 191 -13.71 0.01 -13.44
CA ARG A 191 -14.98 -0.71 -13.32
C ARG A 191 -15.53 -1.04 -14.70
N ASP A 192 -15.57 -0.07 -15.59
CA ASP A 192 -16.08 -0.26 -16.96
C ASP A 192 -15.18 -1.21 -17.77
N GLN A 193 -13.86 -1.09 -17.64
CA GLN A 193 -12.92 -2.04 -18.28
C GLN A 193 -13.13 -3.48 -17.79
N PHE A 194 -13.29 -3.69 -16.48
CA PHE A 194 -13.50 -5.02 -15.92
C PHE A 194 -14.89 -5.59 -16.24
N ASP A 195 -15.90 -4.75 -16.39
CA ASP A 195 -17.25 -5.12 -16.85
C ASP A 195 -17.22 -5.61 -18.30
N GLU A 196 -16.51 -4.90 -19.18
CA GLU A 196 -16.28 -5.34 -20.56
C GLU A 196 -15.50 -6.65 -20.65
N MET A 197 -14.60 -6.91 -19.69
CA MET A 197 -13.83 -8.15 -19.59
C MET A 197 -14.59 -9.30 -18.91
N GLY A 198 -15.79 -9.06 -18.36
CA GLY A 198 -16.60 -10.05 -17.64
C GLY A 198 -15.98 -10.50 -16.31
N VAL A 199 -15.31 -9.58 -15.59
CA VAL A 199 -14.70 -9.84 -14.28
C VAL A 199 -15.63 -9.36 -13.16
N ASP A 200 -16.79 -10.01 -13.05
CA ASP A 200 -17.93 -9.59 -12.22
C ASP A 200 -17.54 -9.24 -10.77
N ARG A 201 -16.67 -10.03 -10.14
CA ARG A 201 -16.25 -9.81 -8.74
C ARG A 201 -15.52 -8.47 -8.53
N VAL A 202 -14.70 -8.06 -9.49
CA VAL A 202 -13.95 -6.79 -9.39
C VAL A 202 -14.89 -5.61 -9.67
N VAL A 203 -15.83 -5.79 -10.60
CA VAL A 203 -16.89 -4.82 -10.90
C VAL A 203 -17.76 -4.58 -9.67
N GLU A 204 -18.26 -5.63 -9.03
CA GLU A 204 -19.05 -5.52 -7.79
C GLU A 204 -18.29 -4.80 -6.67
N THR A 205 -17.00 -5.08 -6.54
CA THR A 205 -16.14 -4.40 -5.57
C THR A 205 -16.04 -2.91 -5.89
N LEU A 206 -15.75 -2.55 -7.15
CA LEU A 206 -15.62 -1.15 -7.57
C LEU A 206 -16.96 -0.38 -7.51
N ASP A 207 -18.08 -1.03 -7.83
CA ASP A 207 -19.41 -0.44 -7.69
C ASP A 207 -19.72 -0.08 -6.22
N GLN A 208 -19.35 -0.95 -5.28
CA GLN A 208 -19.48 -0.67 -3.84
C GLN A 208 -18.57 0.46 -3.39
N VAL A 209 -17.32 0.49 -3.88
CA VAL A 209 -16.37 1.58 -3.64
C VAL A 209 -16.90 2.92 -4.14
N LEU A 210 -17.43 2.96 -5.36
CA LEU A 210 -17.98 4.16 -5.99
C LEU A 210 -19.26 4.63 -5.28
N ALA A 211 -20.09 3.71 -4.80
CA ALA A 211 -21.35 3.98 -4.11
C ALA A 211 -21.20 4.51 -2.68
N ALA A 212 -20.05 4.32 -2.02
CA ALA A 212 -19.78 4.76 -0.64
C ALA A 212 -19.68 6.31 -0.45
N ASP A 213 -20.25 7.10 -1.36
CA ASP A 213 -19.98 8.53 -1.53
C ASP A 213 -20.91 9.48 -0.76
N LYS A 214 -20.70 9.67 0.54
CA LYS A 214 -20.98 10.93 1.27
C LYS A 214 -20.28 10.97 2.62
N GLU A 215 -19.02 11.41 2.71
CA GLU A 215 -18.34 11.74 3.99
C GLU A 215 -18.66 10.78 5.15
N GLN A 216 -18.87 9.50 4.86
CA GLN A 216 -19.40 8.57 5.83
C GLN A 216 -18.18 7.94 6.48
N GLU A 217 -18.15 7.95 7.82
CA GLU A 217 -17.22 7.14 8.58
C GLU A 217 -17.25 5.72 7.99
N TRP A 218 -16.12 5.30 7.42
CA TRP A 218 -15.98 3.99 6.81
C TRP A 218 -16.10 2.96 7.92
N GLY A 219 -17.31 2.45 8.15
CA GLY A 219 -17.57 1.46 9.21
C GLY A 219 -16.79 0.16 8.98
N ASP A 220 -16.52 -0.18 7.72
CA ASP A 220 -15.68 -1.30 7.32
C ASP A 220 -14.85 -0.92 6.07
N PRO A 221 -13.53 -0.71 6.20
CA PRO A 221 -12.64 -0.39 5.08
C PRO A 221 -12.34 -1.59 4.15
N PHE A 222 -12.92 -2.77 4.44
CA PHE A 222 -12.64 -4.05 3.78
C PHE A 222 -13.87 -4.68 3.12
N LEU A 223 -14.72 -3.86 2.51
CA LEU A 223 -15.98 -4.25 1.85
C LEU A 223 -15.88 -5.47 0.89
N TYR A 224 -14.69 -5.71 0.32
CA TYR A 224 -14.40 -6.87 -0.54
C TYR A 224 -14.46 -8.23 0.19
N GLN A 225 -14.56 -8.26 1.52
CA GLN A 225 -14.63 -9.48 2.33
C GLN A 225 -16.06 -9.91 2.68
N ASN A 226 -17.04 -9.03 2.57
CA ASN A 226 -18.43 -9.29 2.99
C ASN A 226 -19.28 -10.07 1.98
N HIS A 227 -18.68 -10.62 0.93
CA HIS A 227 -19.39 -11.37 -0.11
C HIS A 227 -18.92 -12.82 -0.11
N HIS A 228 -19.61 -13.63 0.70
CA HIS A 228 -19.59 -15.08 0.69
C HIS A 228 -20.45 -15.64 -0.44
#